data_AF-A0A1A9LA38-F1
#
_entry.id   AF-A0A1A9LA38-F1
#
_cell.length_a   1.000
_cell.length_b   1.000
_cell.length_c   1.000
_cell.angle_alpha   90.00
_cell.angle_beta   90.00
_cell.angle_gamma   90.00
#
_symmetry.space_group_name_H-M   'P 1'
#
loop_
_entity.id
_entity.type
_entity.pdbx_description
1 polymer ?
#
loop_
_entity_poly.entity_id
_entity_poly.type
_entity_poly.pdbx_seq_one_letter_code
_entity_poly.pdbx_strand_id
1 'polypeptide(L)'
;MGILFKITQITVVLFLFGMLMGCDDPKEISSFNPNHWEDHYADPEVLGLLKDSLQNGKTYLSIYSHIYSFTLEKSQNLTAMVSLRNVSDSDTIYISKADYYNTKGELIRSYFEKPIQLKPVETVEIVIDETDEHGGSGANFIFEWTTKATTPEPIFEAVMTSLRGSQGLSFTTQGRRIE
;
A
#
# COMPACT_ATOMS: atom_id res chain seq x y z
N MET A 1 48.18 -35.85 24.65
CA MET A 1 47.55 -34.56 25.05
C MET A 1 47.43 -33.56 23.90
N GLY A 2 48.48 -33.28 23.12
CA GLY A 2 48.48 -32.19 22.13
C GLY A 2 47.62 -32.38 20.86
N ILE A 3 47.40 -33.61 20.41
CA ILE A 3 46.63 -33.88 19.17
C ILE A 3 45.13 -33.69 19.40
N LEU A 4 44.61 -34.18 20.54
CA LEU A 4 43.20 -34.04 20.90
C LEU A 4 42.83 -32.55 21.07
N PHE A 5 43.70 -31.75 21.68
CA PHE A 5 43.49 -30.31 21.87
C PHE A 5 43.45 -29.52 20.55
N LYS A 6 44.30 -29.89 19.58
CA LYS A 6 44.28 -29.28 18.23
C LYS A 6 43.01 -29.64 17.46
N ILE A 7 42.53 -30.88 17.58
CA ILE A 7 41.28 -31.30 16.94
C ILE A 7 40.11 -30.47 17.50
N THR A 8 40.02 -30.32 18.83
CA THR A 8 38.96 -29.51 19.45
C THR A 8 39.01 -28.05 19.01
N GLN A 9 40.20 -27.44 18.90
CA GLN A 9 40.33 -26.06 18.38
C GLN A 9 39.86 -25.94 16.92
N ILE A 10 40.20 -26.91 16.07
CA ILE A 10 39.78 -26.91 14.67
C ILE A 10 38.26 -27.08 14.56
N THR A 11 37.64 -27.92 15.38
CA THR A 11 36.18 -28.11 15.37
C THR A 11 35.44 -26.85 15.84
N VAL A 12 35.97 -26.14 16.85
CA VAL A 12 35.38 -24.87 17.33
C VAL A 12 35.47 -23.78 16.26
N VAL A 13 36.59 -23.68 15.54
CA VAL A 13 36.76 -22.69 14.46
C VAL A 13 35.83 -22.99 13.27
N LEU A 14 35.68 -24.27 12.89
CA LEU A 14 34.72 -24.68 11.86
C LEU A 14 33.26 -24.41 12.25
N PHE A 15 32.91 -24.59 13.53
CA PHE A 15 31.58 -24.28 14.04
C PHE A 15 31.29 -22.77 14.07
N LEU A 16 32.29 -21.95 14.46
CA LEU A 16 32.19 -20.49 14.42
C LEU A 16 32.11 -19.94 12.98
N PHE A 17 32.81 -20.57 12.02
CA PHE A 17 32.74 -20.17 10.62
C PHE A 17 31.38 -20.51 9.97
N GLY A 18 30.75 -21.61 10.40
CA GLY A 18 29.41 -22.00 9.94
C GLY A 18 28.30 -21.02 10.35
N MET A 19 28.47 -20.27 11.44
CA MET A 19 27.49 -19.26 11.90
C MET A 19 27.53 -17.96 11.10
N LEU A 20 28.53 -17.72 10.25
CA LEU A 20 28.69 -16.48 9.49
C LEU A 20 28.09 -16.55 8.07
N MET A 21 27.48 -17.67 7.66
CA MET A 21 26.86 -17.83 6.33
C MET A 21 25.32 -17.78 6.37
N GLY A 22 24.75 -17.03 7.30
CA GLY A 22 23.33 -16.65 7.24
C GLY A 22 23.16 -15.43 6.36
N CYS A 23 23.09 -15.61 5.04
CA CYS A 23 22.63 -14.56 4.13
C CYS A 23 21.10 -14.68 4.05
N ASP A 24 20.39 -13.83 4.77
CA ASP A 24 18.93 -13.70 4.61
C ASP A 24 18.73 -12.78 3.41
N ASP A 25 18.24 -13.32 2.29
CA ASP A 25 17.90 -12.49 1.13
C ASP A 25 16.83 -11.48 1.55
N PRO A 26 16.96 -10.19 1.18
CA PRO A 26 15.93 -9.20 1.48
C PRO A 26 14.62 -9.65 0.83
N LYS A 27 13.61 -9.94 1.66
CA LYS A 27 12.28 -10.31 1.17
C LYS A 27 11.72 -9.14 0.37
N GLU A 28 11.38 -9.39 -0.89
CA GLU A 28 10.61 -8.42 -1.68
C GLU A 28 9.28 -8.15 -0.97
N ILE A 29 8.98 -6.87 -0.75
CA ILE A 29 7.77 -6.44 -0.07
C ILE A 29 6.62 -6.57 -1.07
N SER A 30 5.61 -7.38 -0.76
CA SER A 30 4.54 -7.71 -1.72
C SER A 30 3.64 -6.52 -2.06
N SER A 31 3.59 -5.50 -1.20
CA SER A 31 2.93 -4.21 -1.51
C SER A 31 3.57 -3.44 -2.68
N PHE A 32 4.78 -3.79 -3.11
CA PHE A 32 5.39 -3.26 -4.32
C PHE A 32 4.99 -4.04 -5.58
N ASN A 33 4.45 -5.24 -5.44
CA ASN A 33 3.84 -5.94 -6.56
C ASN A 33 2.46 -5.30 -6.79
N PRO A 34 2.23 -4.65 -7.94
CA PRO A 34 0.93 -4.06 -8.21
C PRO A 34 -0.15 -5.14 -8.08
N ASN A 35 -1.25 -4.81 -7.39
CA ASN A 35 -2.48 -5.55 -7.60
C ASN A 35 -2.74 -5.61 -9.11
N HIS A 36 -3.20 -6.74 -9.62
CA HIS A 36 -3.34 -6.97 -11.06
C HIS A 36 -4.32 -5.97 -11.70
N TRP A 37 -3.81 -4.81 -12.11
CA TRP A 37 -4.57 -3.71 -12.70
C TRP A 37 -4.88 -3.95 -14.17
N GLU A 38 -4.27 -4.96 -14.78
CA GLU A 38 -4.37 -5.27 -16.20
C GLU A 38 -5.84 -5.43 -16.64
N ASP A 39 -6.66 -6.03 -15.79
CA ASP A 39 -8.08 -6.27 -16.06
C ASP A 39 -8.95 -5.01 -15.89
N HIS A 40 -8.38 -3.94 -15.34
CA HIS A 40 -9.07 -2.68 -15.04
C HIS A 40 -8.61 -1.51 -15.91
N TYR A 41 -7.60 -1.66 -16.77
CA TYR A 41 -7.17 -0.53 -17.60
C TYR A 41 -8.30 -0.01 -18.49
N ALA A 42 -8.52 1.29 -18.43
CA ALA A 42 -9.49 1.96 -19.27
C ALA A 42 -9.02 2.00 -20.73
N ASP A 43 -9.95 1.81 -21.66
CA ASP A 43 -9.68 1.98 -23.07
C ASP A 43 -9.41 3.47 -23.38
N PRO A 44 -8.23 3.84 -23.89
CA PRO A 44 -7.89 5.23 -24.20
C PRO A 44 -8.82 5.88 -25.22
N GLU A 45 -9.38 5.11 -26.17
CA GLU A 45 -10.31 5.63 -27.17
C GLU A 45 -11.64 6.03 -26.51
N VAL A 46 -12.17 5.18 -25.62
CA VAL A 46 -13.39 5.47 -24.85
C VAL A 46 -13.19 6.69 -23.95
N LEU A 47 -12.06 6.75 -23.23
CA LEU A 47 -11.75 7.89 -22.37
C LEU A 47 -11.64 9.20 -23.17
N GLY A 48 -11.01 9.14 -24.36
CA GLY A 48 -10.88 10.26 -25.28
C GLY A 48 -12.23 10.79 -25.79
N LEU A 49 -13.17 9.89 -26.10
CA LEU A 49 -14.53 10.25 -26.53
C LEU A 49 -15.35 10.91 -25.42
N LEU A 50 -15.13 10.52 -24.17
CA LEU A 50 -15.88 11.03 -23.02
C LEU A 50 -15.29 12.31 -22.41
N LYS A 51 -14.10 12.72 -22.83
CA LYS A 51 -13.30 13.78 -22.19
C LYS A 51 -14.07 15.06 -21.87
N ASP A 52 -14.90 15.54 -22.78
CA ASP A 52 -15.66 16.80 -22.62
C ASP A 52 -16.89 16.65 -21.69
N SER A 53 -17.31 15.42 -21.39
CA SER A 53 -18.48 15.10 -20.56
C SER A 53 -18.13 14.73 -19.12
N LEU A 54 -16.84 14.62 -18.82
CA LEU A 54 -16.35 14.16 -17.53
C LEU A 54 -15.84 15.33 -16.69
N GLN A 55 -16.12 15.27 -15.39
CA GLN A 55 -15.54 16.12 -14.37
C GLN A 55 -14.38 15.40 -13.69
N ASN A 56 -13.38 16.16 -13.28
CA ASN A 56 -12.24 15.65 -12.53
C ASN A 56 -12.41 15.93 -11.03
N GLY A 57 -11.78 15.10 -10.22
CA GLY A 57 -11.64 15.34 -8.80
C GLY A 57 -10.35 14.74 -8.25
N LYS A 58 -9.97 15.24 -7.07
CA LYS A 58 -8.83 14.75 -6.33
C LYS A 58 -9.23 14.45 -4.90
N THR A 59 -8.86 13.28 -4.40
CA THR A 59 -9.17 12.84 -3.03
C THR A 59 -7.89 12.51 -2.27
N TYR A 60 -7.77 13.06 -1.06
CA TYR A 60 -6.71 12.75 -0.11
C TYR A 60 -7.18 11.68 0.89
N LEU A 61 -6.38 10.65 1.11
CA LEU A 61 -6.65 9.61 2.10
C LEU A 61 -5.45 9.42 3.03
N SER A 62 -5.66 9.52 4.35
CA SER A 62 -4.60 9.27 5.33
C SER A 62 -4.38 7.77 5.52
N ILE A 63 -3.12 7.34 5.56
CA ILE A 63 -2.72 5.95 5.83
C ILE A 63 -1.63 5.93 6.89
N TYR A 64 -1.65 4.93 7.75
CA TYR A 64 -0.68 4.78 8.81
C TYR A 64 0.03 3.45 8.65
N SER A 65 1.31 3.48 8.26
CA SER A 65 2.16 2.26 8.25
C SER A 65 2.51 1.81 9.67
N HIS A 66 2.56 2.77 10.61
CA HIS A 66 2.66 2.50 12.03
C HIS A 66 1.96 3.59 12.85
N ILE A 67 1.65 3.25 14.10
CA ILE A 67 1.17 4.19 15.12
C ILE A 67 2.10 4.14 16.33
N TYR A 68 2.21 5.25 17.05
CA TYR A 68 2.96 5.32 18.30
C TYR A 68 2.15 4.69 19.45
N SER A 69 2.86 4.07 20.38
CA SER A 69 2.31 3.41 21.57
C SER A 69 3.07 3.88 22.80
N PHE A 70 2.37 4.58 23.71
CA PHE A 70 2.91 5.20 24.94
C PHE A 70 3.97 6.30 24.73
N THR A 71 4.95 6.13 23.85
CA THR A 71 6.05 7.07 23.56
C THR A 71 6.39 7.11 22.06
N LEU A 72 7.19 8.09 21.64
CA LEU A 72 7.67 8.19 20.24
C LEU A 72 8.67 7.09 19.85
N GLU A 73 9.34 6.48 20.83
CA GLU A 73 10.31 5.40 20.60
C GLU A 73 9.64 4.03 20.42
N LYS A 74 8.36 3.93 20.75
CA LYS A 74 7.59 2.70 20.66
C LYS A 74 6.49 2.87 19.63
N SER A 75 6.57 2.09 18.56
CA SER A 75 5.56 2.04 17.51
C SER A 75 5.09 0.62 17.28
N GLN A 76 3.93 0.51 16.62
CA GLN A 76 3.37 -0.73 16.13
C GLN A 76 3.05 -0.57 14.64
N ASN A 77 3.65 -1.42 13.82
CA ASN A 77 3.38 -1.46 12.39
C ASN A 77 1.98 -2.02 12.11
N LEU A 78 1.45 -1.64 10.95
CA LEU A 78 0.08 -1.92 10.53
C LEU A 78 0.06 -2.40 9.08
N THR A 79 -0.79 -3.37 8.79
CA THR A 79 -1.23 -3.65 7.42
C THR A 79 -2.33 -2.66 7.07
N ALA A 80 -2.23 -1.98 5.94
CA ALA A 80 -3.28 -1.09 5.45
C ALA A 80 -3.97 -1.71 4.23
N MET A 81 -5.28 -1.83 4.28
CA MET A 81 -6.11 -2.18 3.13
C MET A 81 -6.87 -0.94 2.70
N VAL A 82 -6.61 -0.48 1.48
CA VAL A 82 -7.20 0.70 0.89
C VAL A 82 -8.22 0.27 -0.15
N SER A 83 -9.46 0.70 -0.03
CA SER A 83 -10.54 0.38 -0.96
C SER A 83 -10.84 1.58 -1.85
N LEU A 84 -10.84 1.35 -3.17
CA LEU A 84 -11.27 2.29 -4.20
C LEU A 84 -12.65 1.81 -4.68
N ARG A 85 -13.71 2.57 -4.39
CA ARG A 85 -15.09 2.14 -4.60
C ARG A 85 -15.79 3.00 -5.63
N ASN A 86 -16.37 2.37 -6.65
CA ASN A 86 -17.44 2.98 -7.42
C ASN A 86 -18.76 2.80 -6.66
N VAL A 87 -19.37 3.92 -6.22
CA VAL A 87 -20.65 3.89 -5.51
C VAL A 87 -21.84 4.16 -6.43
N SER A 88 -21.61 4.39 -7.72
CA SER A 88 -22.67 4.41 -8.72
C SER A 88 -23.18 2.99 -8.96
N ASP A 89 -24.50 2.85 -9.07
CA ASP A 89 -25.19 1.61 -9.42
C ASP A 89 -25.37 1.43 -10.95
N SER A 90 -24.95 2.42 -11.74
CA SER A 90 -25.27 2.50 -13.17
C SER A 90 -24.12 2.98 -14.05
N ASP A 91 -23.27 3.88 -13.56
CA ASP A 91 -22.16 4.45 -14.32
C ASP A 91 -20.81 3.81 -13.97
N THR A 92 -19.95 3.68 -14.99
CA THR A 92 -18.52 3.39 -14.80
C THR A 92 -17.79 4.69 -14.46
N ILE A 93 -16.83 4.60 -13.54
CA ILE A 93 -15.94 5.71 -13.17
C ILE A 93 -14.50 5.39 -13.56
N TYR A 94 -13.65 6.41 -13.58
CA TYR A 94 -12.24 6.26 -13.92
C TYR A 94 -11.36 6.83 -12.82
N ILE A 95 -10.27 6.14 -12.52
CA ILE A 95 -9.26 6.59 -11.55
C ILE A 95 -7.95 6.68 -12.32
N SER A 96 -7.42 7.89 -12.47
CA SER A 96 -6.23 8.18 -13.26
C SER A 96 -4.95 8.05 -12.46
N LYS A 97 -4.99 8.23 -11.13
CA LYS A 97 -3.83 8.02 -10.25
C LYS A 97 -4.21 7.46 -8.88
N ALA A 98 -3.28 6.73 -8.31
CA ALA A 98 -3.25 6.33 -6.90
C ALA A 98 -1.79 6.45 -6.42
N ASP A 99 -1.44 7.64 -5.95
CA ASP A 99 -0.07 8.01 -5.58
C ASP A 99 0.11 7.91 -4.06
N TYR A 100 1.07 7.10 -3.62
CA TYR A 100 1.37 6.86 -2.21
C TYR A 100 2.58 7.68 -1.74
N TYR A 101 2.38 8.52 -0.74
CA TYR A 101 3.39 9.43 -0.19
C TYR A 101 3.77 9.04 1.23
N ASN A 102 5.03 9.30 1.59
CA ASN A 102 5.51 9.13 2.95
C ASN A 102 5.17 10.33 3.85
N THR A 103 5.53 10.21 5.12
CA THR A 103 5.34 11.24 6.16
C THR A 103 5.99 12.59 5.84
N LYS A 104 7.02 12.60 4.98
CA LYS A 104 7.73 13.82 4.55
C LYS A 104 7.11 14.45 3.30
N GLY A 105 6.08 13.83 2.72
CA GLY A 105 5.46 14.26 1.46
C GLY A 105 6.22 13.81 0.21
N GLU A 106 7.14 12.85 0.33
CA GLU A 106 7.86 12.29 -0.82
C GLU A 106 7.03 11.17 -1.44
N LEU A 107 6.89 11.17 -2.77
CA LEU A 107 6.22 10.11 -3.51
C LEU A 107 7.03 8.81 -3.37
N ILE A 108 6.38 7.77 -2.85
CA ILE A 108 6.97 6.43 -2.70
C ILE A 108 6.71 5.64 -3.98
N ARG A 109 5.46 5.56 -4.43
CA ARG A 109 5.04 4.82 -5.63
C ARG A 109 3.67 5.25 -6.13
N SER A 110 3.44 5.06 -7.42
CA SER A 110 2.11 5.08 -8.05
C SER A 110 1.69 3.65 -8.36
N TYR A 111 0.44 3.29 -8.07
CA TYR A 111 0.03 1.87 -8.17
C TYR A 111 -0.25 1.41 -9.60
N PHE A 112 -0.64 2.30 -10.50
CA PHE A 112 -0.88 2.00 -11.90
C PHE A 112 -0.41 3.15 -12.78
N GLU A 113 0.05 2.82 -13.99
CA GLU A 113 0.60 3.80 -14.95
C GLU A 113 -0.45 4.39 -15.89
N LYS A 114 -1.60 3.72 -16.02
CA LYS A 114 -2.71 4.11 -16.91
C LYS A 114 -4.00 4.20 -16.11
N PRO A 115 -4.95 5.08 -16.51
CA PRO A 115 -6.24 5.14 -15.86
C PRO A 115 -6.91 3.77 -15.81
N ILE A 116 -7.45 3.43 -14.65
CA ILE A 116 -8.29 2.25 -14.47
C ILE A 116 -9.76 2.66 -14.50
N GLN A 117 -10.62 1.74 -14.92
CA GLN A 117 -12.07 1.87 -14.86
C GLN A 117 -12.63 0.98 -13.75
N LEU A 118 -13.62 1.48 -13.05
CA LEU A 118 -14.41 0.70 -12.10
C LEU A 118 -15.86 0.66 -12.56
N LYS A 119 -16.36 -0.55 -12.80
CA LYS A 119 -17.76 -0.84 -13.16
C LYS A 119 -18.70 -0.39 -12.03
N PRO A 120 -20.00 -0.24 -12.31
CA PRO A 120 -20.98 0.04 -11.27
C PRO A 120 -20.81 -0.90 -10.08
N VAL A 121 -20.86 -0.34 -8.87
CA VAL A 121 -20.65 -1.01 -7.57
C VAL A 121 -19.35 -1.80 -7.39
N GLU A 122 -18.39 -1.68 -8.31
CA GLU A 122 -17.10 -2.37 -8.23
C GLU A 122 -16.20 -1.74 -7.17
N THR A 123 -15.44 -2.59 -6.48
CA THR A 123 -14.39 -2.19 -5.54
C THR A 123 -13.11 -2.90 -5.94
N VAL A 124 -12.00 -2.17 -5.92
CA VAL A 124 -10.66 -2.74 -5.99
C VAL A 124 -9.88 -2.30 -4.76
N GLU A 125 -8.98 -3.16 -4.28
CA GLU A 125 -8.16 -2.85 -3.12
C GLU A 125 -6.71 -2.50 -3.52
N ILE A 126 -6.00 -1.87 -2.59
CA ILE A 126 -4.53 -1.79 -2.49
C ILE A 126 -4.16 -2.30 -1.10
N VAL A 127 -3.18 -3.19 -0.99
CA VAL A 127 -2.71 -3.70 0.30
C VAL A 127 -1.28 -3.25 0.55
N ILE A 128 -1.07 -2.58 1.67
CA ILE A 128 0.25 -2.20 2.19
C ILE A 128 0.62 -3.18 3.29
N ASP A 129 1.71 -3.91 3.09
CA ASP A 129 2.18 -4.91 4.04
C ASP A 129 2.63 -4.28 5.35
N GLU A 130 2.51 -5.04 6.45
CA GLU A 130 3.00 -4.59 7.76
C GLU A 130 4.53 -4.33 7.76
N THR A 131 5.26 -5.00 6.87
CA THR A 131 6.70 -4.82 6.69
C THR A 131 7.07 -3.63 5.82
N ASP A 132 6.09 -2.95 5.19
CA ASP A 132 6.32 -1.76 4.39
C ASP A 132 6.38 -0.51 5.27
N GLU A 133 7.59 -0.18 5.73
CA GLU A 133 7.83 0.96 6.64
C GLU A 133 8.04 2.30 5.90
N HIS A 134 7.99 2.31 4.56
CA HIS A 134 8.32 3.50 3.76
C HIS A 134 7.35 4.66 3.98
N GLY A 135 6.10 4.38 4.36
CA GLY A 135 5.08 5.38 4.62
C GLY A 135 5.34 6.25 5.86
N GLY A 136 5.76 5.63 6.95
CA GLY A 136 5.76 6.23 8.29
C GLY A 136 4.36 6.52 8.86
N SER A 137 4.31 7.32 9.92
CA SER A 137 3.09 7.64 10.69
C SER A 137 2.19 8.73 10.06
N GLY A 138 2.64 9.35 8.96
CA GLY A 138 1.90 10.38 8.23
C GLY A 138 1.77 10.07 6.74
N ALA A 139 1.80 8.78 6.38
CA ALA A 139 1.64 8.37 4.99
C ALA A 139 0.25 8.75 4.45
N ASN A 140 0.14 8.87 3.13
CA ASN A 140 -1.13 9.23 2.52
C ASN A 140 -1.21 8.80 1.05
N PHE A 141 -2.43 8.77 0.55
CA PHE A 141 -2.71 8.64 -0.87
C PHE A 141 -3.31 9.92 -1.43
N ILE A 142 -2.92 10.24 -2.67
CA ILE A 142 -3.64 11.13 -3.55
C ILE A 142 -4.25 10.29 -4.67
N PHE A 143 -5.57 10.35 -4.79
CA PHE A 143 -6.30 9.77 -5.91
C PHE A 143 -6.74 10.88 -6.86
N GLU A 144 -6.43 10.73 -8.14
CA GLU A 144 -7.05 11.52 -9.19
C GLU A 144 -8.09 10.64 -9.89
N TRP A 145 -9.27 11.20 -10.09
CA TRP A 145 -10.40 10.45 -10.62
C TRP A 145 -11.27 11.34 -11.52
N THR A 146 -12.06 10.67 -12.35
CA THR A 146 -12.88 11.30 -13.36
C THR A 146 -14.23 10.58 -13.45
N THR A 147 -15.33 11.32 -13.34
CA THR A 147 -16.71 10.79 -13.42
C THR A 147 -17.58 11.71 -14.29
N LYS A 148 -18.79 11.29 -14.67
CA LYS A 148 -19.77 12.25 -15.24
C LYS A 148 -20.28 13.17 -14.13
N ALA A 149 -20.72 14.38 -14.48
CA ALA A 149 -21.28 15.33 -13.50
C ALA A 149 -22.49 14.80 -12.71
N THR A 150 -23.23 13.84 -13.27
CA THR A 150 -24.39 13.20 -12.63
C THR A 150 -24.03 11.94 -11.84
N THR A 151 -22.81 11.44 -11.98
CA THR A 151 -22.35 10.21 -11.33
C THR A 151 -21.78 10.54 -9.96
N PRO A 152 -22.19 9.84 -8.88
CA PRO A 152 -21.57 9.98 -7.56
C PRO A 152 -20.05 9.84 -7.62
N GLU A 153 -19.36 10.60 -6.77
CA GLU A 153 -17.90 10.53 -6.67
C GLU A 153 -17.46 9.17 -6.08
N PRO A 154 -16.29 8.64 -6.48
CA PRO A 154 -15.72 7.47 -5.83
C PRO A 154 -15.52 7.67 -4.32
N ILE A 155 -15.70 6.60 -3.57
CA ILE A 155 -15.32 6.54 -2.16
C ILE A 155 -13.96 5.87 -2.04
N PHE A 156 -13.07 6.51 -1.29
CA PHE A 156 -11.76 5.98 -0.91
C PHE A 156 -11.72 5.80 0.59
N GLU A 157 -11.44 4.60 1.05
CA GLU A 157 -11.39 4.28 2.48
C GLU A 157 -10.18 3.41 2.76
N ALA A 158 -9.71 3.42 4.00
CA ALA A 158 -8.74 2.43 4.43
C ALA A 158 -9.08 1.85 5.79
N VAL A 159 -8.66 0.61 5.96
CA VAL A 159 -8.66 -0.11 7.23
C VAL A 159 -7.22 -0.46 7.55
N MET A 160 -6.71 0.03 8.68
CA MET A 160 -5.39 -0.32 9.19
C MET A 160 -5.57 -1.35 10.29
N THR A 161 -4.83 -2.45 10.22
CA THR A 161 -4.90 -3.54 11.20
C THR A 161 -3.53 -3.91 11.72
N SER A 162 -3.43 -4.21 13.01
CA SER A 162 -2.28 -4.96 13.56
C SER A 162 -2.82 -6.11 14.39
N LEU A 163 -2.30 -7.31 14.11
CA LEU A 163 -2.61 -8.53 14.83
C LEU A 163 -1.42 -8.99 15.69
N ARG A 164 -0.41 -8.12 15.90
CA ARG A 164 0.74 -8.44 16.76
C ARG A 164 0.35 -8.42 18.23
N GLY A 165 0.67 -9.51 18.93
CA GLY A 165 0.44 -9.65 20.37
C GLY A 165 -0.94 -10.18 20.72
N SER A 166 -1.39 -9.92 21.94
CA SER A 166 -2.69 -10.39 22.46
C SER A 166 -3.85 -9.40 22.26
N GLN A 167 -3.58 -8.24 21.66
CA GLN A 167 -4.58 -7.21 21.39
C GLN A 167 -4.54 -6.88 19.90
N GLY A 168 -5.64 -7.13 19.20
CA GLY A 168 -5.84 -6.68 17.84
C GLY A 168 -6.24 -5.22 17.82
N LEU A 169 -5.63 -4.42 16.95
CA LEU A 169 -6.02 -3.04 16.70
C LEU A 169 -6.57 -2.92 15.29
N SER A 170 -7.65 -2.17 15.14
CA SER A 170 -8.16 -1.77 13.84
C SER A 170 -8.75 -0.37 13.92
N PHE A 171 -8.50 0.42 12.88
CA PHE A 171 -9.12 1.73 12.71
C PHE A 171 -9.25 2.06 11.24
N THR A 172 -10.14 3.00 10.94
CA THR A 172 -10.47 3.38 9.57
C THR A 172 -10.14 4.84 9.30
N THR A 173 -9.85 5.12 8.04
CA THR A 173 -9.78 6.48 7.50
C THR A 173 -10.69 6.58 6.29
N GLN A 174 -11.21 7.77 6.07
CA GLN A 174 -12.03 8.09 4.90
C GLN A 174 -11.37 9.20 4.11
N GLY A 175 -11.40 9.05 2.80
CA GLY A 175 -10.87 10.03 1.87
C GLY A 175 -11.67 11.33 1.94
N ARG A 176 -10.98 12.46 1.73
CA ARG A 176 -11.59 13.78 1.62
C ARG A 176 -11.27 14.38 0.25
N ARG A 177 -12.30 14.83 -0.47
CA ARG A 177 -12.11 15.61 -1.69
C ARG A 177 -11.31 16.87 -1.35
N ILE A 178 -10.28 17.14 -2.14
CA ILE A 178 -9.41 18.32 -2.01
C ILE A 178 -9.45 19.23 -3.24
N GLU A 179 -9.83 18.69 -4.41
CA GLU A 179 -10.07 19.44 -5.65
C GLU A 179 -11.25 18.84 -6.39
#